data_AF-A0A7S2L6L2-F1
#
_entry.id   AF-A0A7S2L6L2-F1
#
_cell.length_a   1.000
_cell.length_b   1.000
_cell.length_c   1.000
_cell.angle_alpha   90.00
_cell.angle_beta   90.00
_cell.angle_gamma   90.00
#
_symmetry.space_group_name_H-M   'P 1'
#
loop_
_entity.id
_entity.type
_entity.pdbx_description
1 polymer ?
#
loop_
_entity_poly.entity_id
_entity_poly.type
_entity_poly.pdbx_seq_one_letter_code
_entity_poly.pdbx_strand_id
1 'polypeptide(L)'
;DSLDDFESKIEVFKKKNKPAVENTNKEARRVAFDVPDDVDEEVGLSPTSHGDDDITSKKEAKSKKDEETKNGAEASWWKEKLTKPRLICGSVTITVLIILFSSIGATVSNRNRSLPTSQPTVPPSRLMANWVQVEGDLKGEMPGDEAGFSISASENGFTVVVGGRRNGNTSDGTENRGAAQVFRFDAATGFYKSIWIYHGEAKGDQCGFSVAMSEDGRRIAVGCPGSDTYGKNSGKVRLFMEEEMSNTWVMVSEFYGEGSGDLFGAAVSLSPEGTWLAVGAPYYTRNEVKRSGSAYAYREVSESVWQQSGNPMRG
;
A
#
# COMPACT_ATOMS: atom_id res chain seq x y z
N ASP A 1 -6.34 -18.66 28.03
CA ASP A 1 -5.56 -17.43 27.74
C ASP A 1 -5.16 -17.22 26.28
N SER A 2 -4.92 -18.23 25.42
CA SER A 2 -4.58 -17.96 23.99
C SER A 2 -5.72 -18.14 22.98
N LEU A 3 -6.76 -18.92 23.31
CA LEU A 3 -7.98 -19.00 22.49
C LEU A 3 -8.90 -17.80 22.77
N ASP A 4 -9.00 -17.41 24.03
CA ASP A 4 -9.83 -16.29 24.47
C ASP A 4 -9.35 -14.94 23.90
N ASP A 5 -8.04 -14.77 23.70
CA ASP A 5 -7.45 -13.57 23.09
C ASP A 5 -7.73 -13.50 21.57
N PHE A 6 -7.69 -14.64 20.88
CA PHE A 6 -8.00 -14.68 19.45
C PHE A 6 -9.51 -14.52 19.18
N GLU A 7 -10.35 -15.21 19.95
CA GLU A 7 -11.80 -15.06 19.86
C GLU A 7 -12.25 -13.66 20.23
N SER A 8 -11.66 -13.04 21.26
CA SER A 8 -11.97 -11.65 21.62
C SER A 8 -11.52 -10.66 20.55
N LYS A 9 -10.37 -10.86 19.89
CA LYS A 9 -9.95 -10.05 18.74
C LYS A 9 -10.88 -10.18 17.54
N ILE A 10 -11.39 -11.39 17.26
CA ILE A 10 -12.41 -11.63 16.23
C ILE A 10 -13.73 -10.93 16.60
N GLU A 11 -14.18 -11.01 17.84
CA GLU A 11 -15.41 -10.33 18.29
C GLU A 11 -15.29 -8.80 18.22
N VAL A 12 -14.14 -8.24 18.60
CA VAL A 12 -13.87 -6.80 18.50
C VAL A 12 -13.90 -6.35 17.03
N PHE A 13 -13.33 -7.15 16.12
CA PHE A 13 -13.38 -6.88 14.67
C PHE A 13 -14.81 -6.92 14.14
N LYS A 14 -15.59 -7.95 14.49
CA LYS A 14 -17.02 -8.06 14.11
C LYS A 14 -17.86 -6.89 14.63
N LYS A 15 -17.55 -6.36 15.82
CA LYS A 15 -18.26 -5.24 16.42
C LYS A 15 -17.94 -3.89 15.76
N LYS A 16 -16.70 -3.69 15.28
CA LYS A 16 -16.31 -2.48 14.54
C LYS A 16 -16.87 -2.43 13.11
N ASN A 17 -17.07 -3.59 12.48
CA ASN A 17 -17.46 -3.69 11.06
C ASN A 17 -18.93 -4.10 10.83
N LYS A 18 -19.82 -3.84 11.81
CA LYS A 18 -21.24 -4.11 11.64
C LYS A 18 -21.88 -2.97 10.82
N PRO A 19 -22.45 -3.22 9.63
CA PRO A 19 -23.12 -2.18 8.87
C PRO A 19 -24.32 -1.65 9.66
N ALA A 20 -24.46 -0.32 9.69
CA ALA A 20 -25.64 0.32 10.24
C ALA A 20 -26.86 -0.08 9.40
N VAL A 21 -27.79 -0.82 10.01
CA VAL A 21 -29.10 -1.08 9.41
C VAL A 21 -29.91 0.21 9.54
N GLU A 22 -29.76 1.12 8.58
CA GLU A 22 -30.69 2.23 8.42
C GLU A 22 -31.95 1.75 7.70
N ASN A 23 -33.01 1.63 8.47
CA ASN A 23 -34.36 1.37 7.99
C ASN A 23 -34.88 2.66 7.31
N THR A 24 -34.78 2.74 5.98
CA THR A 24 -35.49 3.78 5.21
C THR A 24 -36.42 3.15 4.19
N ASN A 25 -37.69 3.04 4.58
CA ASN A 25 -38.79 2.93 3.63
C ASN A 25 -38.86 4.23 2.82
N LYS A 26 -38.61 4.17 1.51
CA LYS A 26 -39.01 5.25 0.60
C LYS A 26 -39.53 4.67 -0.72
N GLU A 27 -40.74 5.10 -1.02
CA GLU A 27 -41.63 4.65 -2.09
C GLU A 27 -40.99 4.73 -3.49
N ALA A 28 -41.15 3.65 -4.26
CA ALA A 28 -40.85 3.64 -5.68
C ALA A 28 -41.97 4.33 -6.48
N ARG A 29 -41.66 5.47 -7.11
CA ARG A 29 -42.48 6.03 -8.20
C ARG A 29 -41.86 5.66 -9.55
N ARG A 30 -42.61 4.87 -10.32
CA ARG A 30 -42.37 4.56 -11.73
C ARG A 30 -42.52 5.82 -12.58
N VAL A 31 -41.60 6.04 -13.50
CA VAL A 31 -41.82 6.87 -14.69
C VAL A 31 -41.42 6.00 -15.89
N ALA A 32 -42.42 5.66 -16.70
CA ALA A 32 -42.25 5.03 -18.01
C ALA A 32 -41.90 6.12 -19.03
N PHE A 33 -41.05 5.79 -20.01
CA PHE A 33 -40.90 6.59 -21.23
C PHE A 33 -40.96 5.65 -22.43
N ASP A 34 -41.84 6.02 -23.36
CA ASP A 34 -42.25 5.31 -24.56
C ASP A 34 -41.13 5.16 -25.60
N VAL A 35 -41.20 4.05 -26.31
CA VAL A 35 -40.51 3.76 -27.58
C VAL A 35 -41.45 4.13 -28.72
N PRO A 36 -40.96 4.73 -29.81
CA PRO A 36 -41.59 4.57 -31.11
C PRO A 36 -40.72 3.71 -32.04
N ASP A 37 -41.41 2.76 -32.68
CA ASP A 37 -40.92 1.87 -33.72
C ASP A 37 -40.66 2.59 -35.06
N ASP A 38 -39.84 1.91 -35.86
CA ASP A 38 -40.06 1.57 -37.28
C ASP A 38 -39.28 2.26 -38.42
N VAL A 39 -38.55 1.38 -39.16
CA VAL A 39 -38.27 1.21 -40.62
C VAL A 39 -37.55 2.31 -41.44
N ASP A 40 -36.70 2.06 -42.45
CA ASP A 40 -36.36 0.87 -43.26
C ASP A 40 -35.04 1.08 -44.08
N GLU A 41 -34.50 -0.03 -44.60
CA GLU A 41 -33.74 -0.24 -45.87
C GLU A 41 -32.33 0.39 -46.11
N GLU A 42 -31.29 -0.44 -46.24
CA GLU A 42 -30.58 -0.86 -47.50
C GLU A 42 -29.73 0.29 -48.12
N VAL A 43 -28.44 0.23 -48.51
CA VAL A 43 -27.66 -0.71 -49.33
C VAL A 43 -26.16 -0.31 -49.22
N GLY A 44 -25.23 -1.25 -49.33
CA GLY A 44 -24.11 -1.13 -50.29
C GLY A 44 -22.78 -0.42 -49.95
N LEU A 45 -21.72 -1.25 -49.94
CA LEU A 45 -20.40 -1.06 -50.58
C LEU A 45 -19.30 -0.23 -49.88
N SER A 46 -18.18 -0.93 -49.65
CA SER A 46 -16.80 -0.42 -49.56
C SER A 46 -16.38 0.38 -50.81
N PRO A 47 -15.33 1.22 -50.74
CA PRO A 47 -14.02 0.71 -51.17
C PRO A 47 -12.79 1.27 -50.41
N THR A 48 -11.69 0.56 -50.67
CA THR A 48 -10.27 0.80 -50.37
C THR A 48 -9.63 1.98 -51.10
N SER A 49 -8.37 2.30 -50.71
CA SER A 49 -7.22 2.91 -51.46
C SER A 49 -6.76 4.26 -50.88
N HIS A 50 -5.54 4.32 -50.30
CA HIS A 50 -4.23 4.68 -50.88
C HIS A 50 -4.10 6.15 -51.29
N GLY A 51 -3.04 6.82 -50.82
CA GLY A 51 -2.59 8.10 -51.34
C GLY A 51 -1.73 8.87 -50.34
N ASP A 52 -0.42 8.82 -50.57
CA ASP A 52 0.63 9.66 -49.98
C ASP A 52 0.34 11.16 -50.15
N ASP A 53 0.91 12.01 -49.28
CA ASP A 53 1.69 13.15 -49.78
C ASP A 53 2.50 13.86 -48.67
N ASP A 54 3.74 14.13 -49.07
CA ASP A 54 4.87 14.77 -48.43
C ASP A 54 4.70 16.31 -48.43
N ILE A 55 4.90 16.98 -47.30
CA ILE A 55 5.23 18.42 -47.28
C ILE A 55 6.32 18.69 -46.23
N THR A 56 7.55 18.78 -46.73
CA THR A 56 8.61 19.60 -46.15
C THR A 56 8.33 21.09 -46.40
N SER A 57 8.55 21.98 -45.41
CA SER A 57 9.27 23.26 -45.65
C SER A 57 9.64 23.99 -44.35
N LYS A 58 10.83 24.59 -44.42
CA LYS A 58 11.59 25.35 -43.41
C LYS A 58 11.05 26.77 -43.19
N LYS A 59 11.35 27.37 -42.03
CA LYS A 59 12.00 28.69 -41.83
C LYS A 59 11.93 29.09 -40.34
N GLU A 60 13.05 29.10 -39.62
CA GLU A 60 14.03 30.20 -39.44
C GLU A 60 13.69 31.21 -38.33
N ALA A 61 14.77 31.60 -37.64
CA ALA A 61 14.85 32.22 -36.33
C ALA A 61 14.93 33.76 -36.33
N LYS A 62 14.69 34.37 -35.15
CA LYS A 62 15.36 35.57 -34.57
C LYS A 62 14.72 35.88 -33.20
N SER A 63 15.37 35.75 -32.03
CA SER A 63 16.48 36.48 -31.38
C SER A 63 16.17 37.90 -30.88
N LYS A 64 16.51 38.08 -29.58
CA LYS A 64 16.84 39.29 -28.77
C LYS A 64 15.69 40.00 -28.06
N LYS A 65 15.66 39.98 -26.72
CA LYS A 65 16.49 40.65 -25.67
C LYS A 65 15.83 41.99 -25.32
N ASP A 66 15.43 42.17 -24.06
CA ASP A 66 15.97 43.22 -23.20
C ASP A 66 15.52 43.03 -21.75
N GLU A 67 16.48 43.30 -20.89
CA GLU A 67 16.55 43.18 -19.45
C GLU A 67 16.74 44.61 -18.96
N GLU A 68 15.88 45.13 -18.09
CA GLU A 68 16.34 46.11 -17.10
C GLU A 68 15.38 46.26 -15.92
N THR A 69 16.00 46.07 -14.75
CA THR A 69 15.61 46.31 -13.37
C THR A 69 15.02 47.70 -13.08
N LYS A 70 14.11 47.78 -12.10
CA LYS A 70 14.18 48.81 -11.05
C LYS A 70 13.38 48.48 -9.78
N ASN A 71 14.09 48.70 -8.67
CA ASN A 71 13.79 48.59 -7.25
C ASN A 71 12.43 49.12 -6.75
N GLY A 72 11.87 48.39 -5.78
CA GLY A 72 11.69 48.85 -4.40
C GLY A 72 10.73 50.00 -4.12
N ALA A 73 9.62 49.70 -3.44
CA ALA A 73 9.02 50.57 -2.43
C ALA A 73 8.10 49.76 -1.48
N GLU A 74 8.17 50.13 -0.21
CA GLU A 74 7.56 49.52 0.96
C GLU A 74 6.04 49.83 1.11
N ALA A 75 5.48 49.25 2.19
CA ALA A 75 4.39 49.76 3.02
C ALA A 75 2.96 49.23 2.78
N SER A 76 2.67 48.16 3.54
CA SER A 76 1.57 48.06 4.53
C SER A 76 0.24 48.79 4.28
N TRP A 77 -0.84 48.02 4.21
CA TRP A 77 -2.18 48.48 4.57
C TRP A 77 -3.05 47.36 5.21
N TRP A 78 -3.28 47.55 6.51
CA TRP A 78 -4.33 47.16 7.48
C TRP A 78 -5.30 45.96 7.33
N LYS A 79 -5.50 45.37 8.51
CA LYS A 79 -6.58 44.53 9.06
C LYS A 79 -8.01 45.06 8.85
N GLU A 80 -8.95 44.14 8.62
CA GLU A 80 -10.33 43.99 9.18
C GLU A 80 -11.01 42.88 8.35
N LYS A 81 -11.92 42.00 8.77
CA LYS A 81 -12.75 41.80 9.97
C LYS A 81 -13.18 40.31 9.94
N LEU A 82 -12.87 39.53 10.98
CA LEU A 82 -13.46 38.18 11.15
C LEU A 82 -14.75 38.32 11.96
N THR A 83 -15.90 38.17 11.29
CA THR A 83 -17.19 37.92 11.94
C THR A 83 -17.35 36.41 12.17
N LYS A 84 -17.61 36.04 13.43
CA LYS A 84 -17.79 34.67 13.91
C LYS A 84 -19.05 34.01 13.31
N PRO A 85 -19.06 32.67 13.24
CA PRO A 85 -20.22 31.92 13.71
C PRO A 85 -19.89 31.14 15.00
N ARG A 86 -20.87 31.15 15.91
CA ARG A 86 -20.89 30.40 17.17
C ARG A 86 -20.97 28.90 16.87
N LEU A 87 -20.08 28.11 17.47
CA LEU A 87 -20.25 26.68 17.65
C LEU A 87 -20.17 26.36 19.13
N ILE A 88 -21.16 25.59 19.56
CA ILE A 88 -21.46 25.20 20.93
C ILE A 88 -20.37 24.22 21.39
N CYS A 89 -19.59 24.62 22.39
CA CYS A 89 -18.58 23.77 23.01
C CYS A 89 -19.29 22.86 24.02
N GLY A 90 -19.57 21.61 23.64
CA GLY A 90 -19.86 20.55 24.59
C GLY A 90 -18.56 20.10 25.25
N SER A 91 -18.41 20.32 26.55
CA SER A 91 -17.27 19.80 27.29
C SER A 91 -17.37 18.28 27.40
N VAL A 92 -16.42 17.55 26.83
CA VAL A 92 -16.17 16.15 27.21
C VAL A 92 -15.06 16.18 28.25
N THR A 93 -15.44 16.03 29.52
CA THR A 93 -14.52 15.80 30.64
C THR A 93 -13.92 14.40 30.52
N ILE A 94 -12.60 14.31 30.37
CA ILE A 94 -11.84 13.06 30.50
C ILE A 94 -11.50 12.88 31.98
N THR A 95 -12.17 11.94 32.65
CA THR A 95 -11.83 11.55 34.03
C THR A 95 -10.63 10.60 33.97
N VAL A 96 -9.45 11.08 34.34
CA VAL A 96 -8.26 10.24 34.56
C VAL A 96 -8.38 9.60 35.94
N LEU A 97 -8.58 8.28 36.00
CA LEU A 97 -8.58 7.52 37.24
C LEU A 97 -7.13 7.22 37.65
N ILE A 98 -6.58 8.02 38.57
CA ILE A 98 -5.28 7.73 39.22
C ILE A 98 -5.56 6.88 40.45
N ILE A 99 -5.22 5.58 40.40
CA ILE A 99 -5.28 4.70 41.57
C ILE A 99 -3.99 4.93 42.39
N LEU A 100 -4.11 5.64 43.50
CA LEU A 100 -3.07 5.75 44.52
C LEU A 100 -3.16 4.56 45.47
N PHE A 101 -2.14 3.68 45.46
CA PHE A 101 -1.96 2.71 46.54
C PHE A 101 -1.29 3.41 47.72
N SER A 102 -2.03 3.58 48.82
CA SER A 102 -1.46 3.97 50.11
C SER A 102 -0.96 2.72 50.84
N SER A 103 0.32 2.72 51.20
CA SER A 103 0.94 1.66 51.99
C SER A 103 0.54 1.82 53.46
N ILE A 104 -0.31 0.92 53.96
CA ILE A 104 -0.52 0.75 55.40
C ILE A 104 0.51 -0.28 55.88
N GLY A 105 1.46 0.21 56.67
CA GLY A 105 2.38 -0.64 57.42
C GLY A 105 1.61 -1.39 58.52
N ALA A 106 1.64 -2.72 58.45
CA ALA A 106 1.21 -3.58 59.54
C ALA A 106 2.42 -4.37 60.05
N THR A 107 2.78 -4.10 61.30
CA THR A 107 3.76 -4.84 62.10
C THR A 107 3.26 -6.27 62.29
N VAL A 108 4.05 -7.28 61.87
CA VAL A 108 3.77 -8.69 62.15
C VAL A 108 4.67 -9.16 63.30
N SER A 109 4.01 -9.50 64.40
CA SER A 109 4.58 -10.19 65.55
C SER A 109 4.81 -11.67 65.22
N ASN A 110 5.97 -12.14 65.65
CA ASN A 110 6.58 -13.43 65.37
C ASN A 110 5.77 -14.60 65.93
N ARG A 111 5.35 -15.56 65.10
CA ARG A 111 4.96 -16.92 65.53
C ARG A 111 5.49 -17.97 64.56
N ASN A 112 6.40 -18.80 65.08
CA ASN A 112 6.80 -20.13 64.65
C ASN A 112 6.97 -20.38 63.15
N ARG A 113 8.21 -20.21 62.69
CA ARG A 113 8.69 -20.63 61.37
C ARG A 113 8.90 -22.15 61.33
N SER A 114 7.93 -22.91 60.84
CA SER A 114 8.24 -24.17 60.17
C SER A 114 8.89 -23.84 58.83
N LEU A 115 9.98 -24.52 58.50
CA LEU A 115 10.65 -24.42 57.20
C LEU A 115 9.64 -24.84 56.11
N PRO A 116 9.35 -24.01 55.09
CA PRO A 116 8.61 -24.50 53.95
C PRO A 116 9.54 -25.44 53.18
N THR A 117 9.16 -26.72 53.14
CA THR A 117 9.73 -27.70 52.23
C THR A 117 9.55 -27.16 50.82
N SER A 118 10.63 -26.73 50.18
CA SER A 118 10.60 -26.29 48.79
C SER A 118 10.32 -27.52 47.91
N GLN A 119 9.05 -27.76 47.59
CA GLN A 119 8.72 -28.57 46.43
C GLN A 119 9.41 -27.93 45.22
N PRO A 120 10.05 -28.72 44.34
CA PRO A 120 10.52 -28.18 43.07
C PRO A 120 9.31 -27.62 42.35
N THR A 121 9.23 -26.30 42.23
CA THR A 121 8.24 -25.64 41.39
C THR A 121 8.51 -26.12 39.98
N VAL A 122 7.59 -26.91 39.43
CA VAL A 122 7.59 -27.23 38.00
C VAL A 122 7.68 -25.89 37.27
N PRO A 123 8.70 -25.67 36.42
CA PRO A 123 8.77 -24.44 35.64
C PRO A 123 7.45 -24.28 34.89
N PRO A 124 6.91 -23.06 34.74
CA PRO A 124 5.67 -22.85 34.00
C PRO A 124 5.82 -23.56 32.66
N SER A 125 4.98 -24.56 32.43
CA SER A 125 5.00 -25.35 31.21
C SER A 125 4.91 -24.36 30.06
N ARG A 126 5.96 -24.30 29.24
CA ARG A 126 5.99 -23.53 28.00
C ARG A 126 4.69 -23.85 27.27
N LEU A 127 3.78 -22.87 27.17
CA LEU A 127 2.61 -22.96 26.29
C LEU A 127 3.17 -23.21 24.90
N MET A 128 3.15 -24.47 24.48
CA MET A 128 3.49 -24.84 23.12
C MET A 128 2.36 -24.27 22.28
N ALA A 129 2.60 -23.11 21.67
CA ALA A 129 1.76 -22.62 20.59
C ALA A 129 1.87 -23.66 19.47
N ASN A 130 0.86 -24.52 19.39
CA ASN A 130 0.74 -25.46 18.29
C ASN A 130 0.37 -24.63 17.06
N TRP A 131 1.35 -24.43 16.17
CA TRP A 131 1.09 -23.83 14.88
C TRP A 131 0.25 -24.79 14.07
N VAL A 132 -0.97 -24.37 13.76
CA VAL A 132 -1.89 -25.08 12.87
C VAL A 132 -1.96 -24.29 11.58
N GLN A 133 -1.71 -24.96 10.45
CA GLN A 133 -1.96 -24.35 9.15
C GLN A 133 -3.46 -24.11 9.02
N VAL A 134 -3.83 -22.85 8.81
CA VAL A 134 -5.16 -22.51 8.31
C VAL A 134 -5.30 -23.19 6.95
N GLU A 135 -6.31 -24.04 6.78
CA GLU A 135 -6.39 -24.95 5.64
C GLU A 135 -6.23 -24.23 4.28
N GLY A 136 -5.48 -24.87 3.37
CA GLY A 136 -5.21 -24.37 2.02
C GLY A 136 -3.83 -23.70 1.87
N ASP A 137 -3.43 -23.54 0.61
CA ASP A 137 -2.21 -22.82 0.22
C ASP A 137 -2.60 -21.48 -0.42
N LEU A 138 -1.79 -20.44 -0.20
CA LEU A 138 -1.90 -19.19 -0.96
C LEU A 138 -1.27 -19.38 -2.33
N LYS A 139 -2.06 -19.88 -3.29
CA LYS A 139 -1.58 -20.22 -4.63
C LYS A 139 -1.48 -18.98 -5.52
N GLY A 140 -0.38 -18.90 -6.26
CA GLY A 140 -0.27 -17.99 -7.40
C GLY A 140 -1.27 -18.33 -8.51
N GLU A 141 -1.34 -17.46 -9.52
CA GLU A 141 -2.29 -17.62 -10.62
C GLU A 141 -1.91 -18.68 -11.63
N MET A 142 -0.61 -18.96 -11.80
CA MET A 142 -0.15 -19.78 -12.90
C MET A 142 1.05 -20.69 -12.57
N PRO A 143 1.18 -21.84 -13.24
CA PRO A 143 2.32 -22.72 -13.04
C PRO A 143 3.64 -22.01 -13.31
N GLY A 144 4.57 -22.07 -12.35
CA GLY A 144 5.90 -21.51 -12.50
C GLY A 144 6.00 -19.98 -12.36
N ASP A 145 4.95 -19.30 -11.91
CA ASP A 145 5.01 -17.86 -11.59
C ASP A 145 5.93 -17.51 -10.41
N GLU A 146 6.40 -18.53 -9.70
CA GLU A 146 7.20 -18.41 -8.48
C GLU A 146 6.46 -17.62 -7.40
N ALA A 147 5.13 -17.78 -7.29
CA ALA A 147 4.38 -17.25 -6.15
C ALA A 147 4.98 -17.73 -4.82
N GLY A 148 5.14 -16.79 -3.89
CA GLY A 148 5.87 -17.00 -2.64
C GLY A 148 7.34 -16.59 -2.73
N PHE A 149 7.81 -16.08 -3.87
CA PHE A 149 9.17 -15.53 -4.00
C PHE A 149 9.43 -14.40 -2.99
N SER A 150 8.41 -13.58 -2.74
CA SER A 150 8.41 -12.61 -1.64
C SER A 150 7.05 -12.62 -0.95
N ILE A 151 7.04 -12.34 0.36
CA ILE A 151 5.84 -12.32 1.18
C ILE A 151 5.90 -11.17 2.20
N SER A 152 4.74 -10.61 2.52
CA SER A 152 4.56 -9.69 3.67
C SER A 152 3.14 -9.85 4.21
N ALA A 153 2.93 -9.57 5.50
CA ALA A 153 1.64 -9.67 6.15
C ALA A 153 1.36 -8.44 7.03
N SER A 154 0.08 -8.16 7.27
CA SER A 154 -0.36 -7.23 8.31
C SER A 154 -0.01 -7.77 9.70
N GLU A 155 0.04 -6.92 10.72
CA GLU A 155 0.42 -7.34 12.10
C GLU A 155 -0.49 -8.42 12.65
N ASN A 156 -1.80 -8.31 12.38
CA ASN A 156 -2.79 -9.30 12.79
C ASN A 156 -2.80 -10.56 11.90
N GLY A 157 -1.99 -10.61 10.84
CA GLY A 157 -1.92 -11.70 9.87
C GLY A 157 -3.12 -11.82 8.93
N PHE A 158 -4.18 -11.01 9.08
CA PHE A 158 -5.40 -11.18 8.28
C PHE A 158 -5.28 -10.72 6.82
N THR A 159 -4.26 -9.95 6.47
CA THR A 159 -3.95 -9.60 5.08
C THR A 159 -2.51 -10.03 4.77
N VAL A 160 -2.33 -10.71 3.65
CA VAL A 160 -1.03 -11.21 3.18
C VAL A 160 -0.85 -10.81 1.72
N VAL A 161 0.33 -10.32 1.36
CA VAL A 161 0.72 -10.08 -0.04
C VAL A 161 1.78 -11.09 -0.43
N VAL A 162 1.60 -11.70 -1.60
CA VAL A 162 2.46 -12.74 -2.14
C VAL A 162 2.95 -12.28 -3.51
N GLY A 163 4.27 -12.19 -3.67
CA GLY A 163 4.93 -11.88 -4.92
C GLY A 163 5.19 -13.14 -5.75
N GLY A 164 4.89 -13.07 -7.05
CA GLY A 164 5.20 -14.07 -8.06
C GLY A 164 5.97 -13.44 -9.21
N ARG A 165 7.30 -13.31 -9.07
CA ARG A 165 8.16 -12.53 -9.98
C ARG A 165 8.21 -13.06 -11.42
N ARG A 166 7.74 -14.29 -11.67
CA ARG A 166 7.72 -14.91 -13.00
C ARG A 166 6.31 -15.09 -13.56
N ASN A 167 5.29 -14.51 -12.91
CA ASN A 167 3.94 -14.45 -13.48
C ASN A 167 3.98 -13.81 -14.89
N GLY A 168 3.15 -14.32 -15.79
CA GLY A 168 3.08 -13.94 -17.20
C GLY A 168 3.37 -15.10 -18.16
N ASN A 169 2.82 -15.03 -19.35
CA ASN A 169 2.83 -16.11 -20.34
C ASN A 169 3.69 -15.75 -21.56
N THR A 170 4.39 -16.74 -22.12
CA THR A 170 5.12 -16.59 -23.38
C THR A 170 4.21 -16.35 -24.58
N SER A 171 2.94 -16.81 -24.53
CA SER A 171 2.03 -16.76 -25.68
C SER A 171 1.36 -15.41 -25.90
N ASP A 172 1.27 -14.55 -24.89
CA ASP A 172 0.59 -13.24 -24.94
C ASP A 172 1.56 -12.06 -24.78
N GLY A 173 2.87 -12.33 -24.79
CA GLY A 173 3.90 -11.31 -24.62
C GLY A 173 4.09 -10.81 -23.19
N THR A 174 3.48 -11.45 -22.19
CA THR A 174 3.58 -11.04 -20.78
C THR A 174 4.65 -11.79 -19.98
N GLU A 175 5.43 -12.67 -20.61
CA GLU A 175 6.44 -13.52 -19.96
C GLU A 175 7.26 -12.80 -18.87
N ASN A 176 7.27 -13.35 -17.64
CA ASN A 176 7.99 -12.80 -16.50
C ASN A 176 7.69 -11.32 -16.19
N ARG A 177 6.52 -10.79 -16.55
CA ARG A 177 6.08 -9.45 -16.08
C ARG A 177 5.97 -9.39 -14.56
N GLY A 178 5.73 -10.53 -13.93
CA GLY A 178 5.57 -10.70 -12.49
C GLY A 178 4.22 -10.22 -11.98
N ALA A 179 3.89 -10.57 -10.74
CA ALA A 179 2.66 -10.17 -10.07
C ALA A 179 2.82 -10.06 -8.55
N ALA A 180 1.93 -9.28 -7.91
CA ALA A 180 1.75 -9.24 -6.48
C ALA A 180 0.27 -9.43 -6.14
N GLN A 181 -0.04 -10.46 -5.38
CA GLN A 181 -1.41 -10.88 -5.08
C GLN A 181 -1.70 -10.68 -3.59
N VAL A 182 -2.85 -10.08 -3.28
CA VAL A 182 -3.30 -9.82 -1.91
C VAL A 182 -4.37 -10.82 -1.53
N PHE A 183 -4.13 -11.48 -0.40
CA PHE A 183 -5.03 -12.42 0.24
C PHE A 183 -5.56 -11.84 1.54
N ARG A 184 -6.84 -12.07 1.83
CA ARG A 184 -7.47 -11.68 3.08
C ARG A 184 -8.14 -12.87 3.74
N PHE A 185 -7.91 -13.03 5.04
CA PHE A 185 -8.54 -14.05 5.86
C PHE A 185 -10.04 -13.74 6.01
N ASP A 186 -10.87 -14.68 5.58
CA ASP A 186 -12.31 -14.61 5.77
C ASP A 186 -12.71 -15.47 6.98
N ALA A 187 -12.95 -14.80 8.11
CA ALA A 187 -13.33 -15.45 9.36
C ALA A 187 -14.68 -16.20 9.31
N ALA A 188 -15.54 -15.95 8.32
CA ALA A 188 -16.78 -16.72 8.14
C ALA A 188 -16.50 -18.09 7.53
N THR A 189 -15.48 -18.17 6.67
CA THR A 189 -15.11 -19.43 6.01
C THR A 189 -13.94 -20.12 6.70
N GLY A 190 -13.08 -19.38 7.41
CA GLY A 190 -11.83 -19.90 7.98
C GLY A 190 -10.70 -20.00 6.96
N PHE A 191 -10.83 -19.39 5.78
CA PHE A 191 -9.85 -19.48 4.69
C PHE A 191 -9.40 -18.09 4.22
N TYR A 192 -8.20 -18.03 3.62
CA TYR A 192 -7.77 -16.85 2.87
C TYR A 192 -8.42 -16.83 1.49
N LYS A 193 -8.79 -15.63 1.04
CA LYS A 193 -9.29 -15.37 -0.32
C LYS A 193 -8.41 -14.36 -1.02
N SER A 194 -8.09 -14.60 -2.29
CA SER A 194 -7.48 -13.57 -3.15
C SER A 194 -8.50 -12.45 -3.35
N ILE A 195 -8.17 -11.25 -2.88
CA ILE A 195 -9.05 -10.07 -3.01
C ILE A 195 -8.60 -9.14 -4.13
N TRP A 196 -7.33 -9.19 -4.50
CA TRP A 196 -6.77 -8.32 -5.53
C TRP A 196 -5.44 -8.86 -6.04
N ILE A 197 -5.10 -8.50 -7.28
CA ILE A 197 -3.80 -8.78 -7.88
C ILE A 197 -3.34 -7.61 -8.74
N TYR A 198 -2.05 -7.31 -8.67
CA TYR A 198 -1.35 -6.48 -9.64
C TYR A 198 -0.45 -7.33 -10.52
N HIS A 199 -0.50 -7.11 -11.83
CA HIS A 199 0.45 -7.67 -12.78
C HIS A 199 1.38 -6.58 -13.29
N GLY A 200 2.65 -6.93 -13.52
CA GLY A 200 3.60 -6.04 -14.19
C GLY A 200 3.10 -5.57 -15.56
N GLU A 201 3.65 -4.46 -16.04
CA GLU A 201 3.12 -3.83 -17.25
C GLU A 201 3.76 -4.39 -18.52
N ALA A 202 5.05 -4.72 -18.43
CA ALA A 202 5.83 -5.20 -19.55
C ALA A 202 6.48 -6.56 -19.27
N LYS A 203 6.77 -7.28 -20.35
CA LYS A 203 7.60 -8.49 -20.33
C LYS A 203 8.88 -8.23 -19.55
N GLY A 204 9.20 -9.11 -18.60
CA GLY A 204 10.45 -9.04 -17.85
C GLY A 204 10.52 -7.98 -16.75
N ASP A 205 9.45 -7.21 -16.48
CA ASP A 205 9.41 -6.25 -15.36
C ASP A 205 9.70 -6.92 -14.00
N GLN A 206 9.40 -8.22 -13.86
CA GLN A 206 9.60 -9.02 -12.65
C GLN A 206 8.92 -8.41 -11.41
N CYS A 207 7.73 -7.83 -11.56
CA CYS A 207 6.97 -7.28 -10.44
C CYS A 207 6.65 -8.35 -9.39
N GLY A 208 6.63 -7.98 -8.12
CA GLY A 208 6.52 -8.93 -7.01
C GLY A 208 7.84 -9.65 -6.68
N PHE A 209 8.96 -9.19 -7.24
CA PHE A 209 10.29 -9.60 -6.79
C PHE A 209 10.50 -9.29 -5.30
N SER A 210 10.04 -8.13 -4.85
CA SER A 210 9.97 -7.78 -3.44
C SER A 210 8.64 -7.12 -3.14
N VAL A 211 8.05 -7.45 -2.00
CA VAL A 211 6.81 -6.85 -1.52
C VAL A 211 6.97 -6.41 -0.07
N ALA A 212 6.30 -5.34 0.32
CA ALA A 212 6.17 -4.90 1.70
C ALA A 212 4.73 -4.44 1.95
N MET A 213 4.26 -4.57 3.20
CA MET A 213 2.92 -4.19 3.62
C MET A 213 2.99 -3.31 4.87
N SER A 214 2.06 -2.35 5.00
CA SER A 214 1.82 -1.65 6.26
C SER A 214 1.18 -2.57 7.31
N GLU A 215 1.28 -2.16 8.57
CA GLU A 215 0.81 -2.92 9.72
C GLU A 215 -0.70 -3.19 9.68
N ASP A 216 -1.47 -2.20 9.22
CA ASP A 216 -2.91 -2.26 9.04
C ASP A 216 -3.36 -3.07 7.81
N GLY A 217 -2.41 -3.48 6.96
CA GLY A 217 -2.67 -4.22 5.73
C GLY A 217 -3.31 -3.41 4.61
N ARG A 218 -3.27 -2.07 4.66
CA ARG A 218 -3.93 -1.18 3.70
C ARG A 218 -3.01 -0.56 2.66
N ARG A 219 -1.69 -0.65 2.85
CA ARG A 219 -0.69 -0.18 1.87
C ARG A 219 0.26 -1.30 1.53
N ILE A 220 0.62 -1.39 0.25
CA ILE A 220 1.62 -2.33 -0.23
C ILE A 220 2.60 -1.65 -1.19
N ALA A 221 3.87 -1.99 -1.07
CA ALA A 221 4.89 -1.63 -2.04
C ALA A 221 5.29 -2.88 -2.84
N VAL A 222 5.39 -2.74 -4.16
CA VAL A 222 5.73 -3.82 -5.08
C VAL A 222 6.94 -3.41 -5.91
N GLY A 223 8.04 -4.13 -5.75
CA GLY A 223 9.26 -3.96 -6.53
C GLY A 223 9.22 -4.70 -7.86
N CYS A 224 9.65 -4.03 -8.92
CA CYS A 224 9.76 -4.51 -10.29
C CYS A 224 11.18 -4.20 -10.82
N PRO A 225 12.22 -4.89 -10.33
CA PRO A 225 13.61 -4.56 -10.63
C PRO A 225 14.01 -4.78 -12.09
N GLY A 226 13.24 -5.59 -12.84
CA GLY A 226 13.46 -5.82 -14.26
C GLY A 226 12.87 -4.75 -15.17
N SER A 227 12.24 -3.71 -14.61
CA SER A 227 11.59 -2.70 -15.43
C SER A 227 12.57 -1.84 -16.22
N ASP A 228 12.21 -1.58 -17.48
CA ASP A 228 13.06 -0.89 -18.46
C ASP A 228 12.72 0.61 -18.62
N THR A 229 11.81 1.16 -17.79
CA THR A 229 11.23 2.52 -17.96
C THR A 229 12.27 3.62 -18.19
N TYR A 230 13.41 3.58 -17.49
CA TYR A 230 14.49 4.58 -17.62
C TYR A 230 15.83 3.97 -18.06
N GLY A 231 15.77 2.80 -18.69
CA GLY A 231 16.94 2.05 -19.15
C GLY A 231 16.82 0.58 -18.79
N LYS A 232 17.58 -0.26 -19.50
CA LYS A 232 17.48 -1.71 -19.32
C LYS A 232 17.67 -2.11 -17.85
N ASN A 233 16.69 -2.79 -17.26
CA ASN A 233 16.62 -3.18 -15.86
C ASN A 233 16.95 -2.02 -14.90
N SER A 234 16.47 -0.80 -15.18
CA SER A 234 16.58 0.33 -14.25
C SER A 234 15.78 0.08 -12.99
N GLY A 235 14.65 -0.61 -13.13
CA GLY A 235 13.75 -0.99 -12.07
C GLY A 235 12.79 0.11 -11.66
N LYS A 236 11.68 -0.29 -11.04
CA LYS A 236 10.67 0.60 -10.44
C LYS A 236 10.06 -0.03 -9.19
N VAL A 237 9.41 0.79 -8.36
CA VAL A 237 8.55 0.37 -7.25
C VAL A 237 7.21 1.06 -7.40
N ARG A 238 6.13 0.32 -7.19
CA ARG A 238 4.77 0.86 -7.10
C ARG A 238 4.24 0.76 -5.69
N LEU A 239 3.56 1.80 -5.25
CA LEU A 239 2.85 1.83 -3.99
C LEU A 239 1.34 1.85 -4.26
N PHE A 240 0.63 0.94 -3.62
CA PHE A 240 -0.83 0.83 -3.70
C PHE A 240 -1.45 1.02 -2.33
N MET A 241 -2.68 1.53 -2.32
CA MET A 241 -3.52 1.70 -1.14
C MET A 241 -4.89 1.08 -1.38
N GLU A 242 -5.44 0.42 -0.35
CA GLU A 242 -6.82 -0.04 -0.34
C GLU A 242 -7.79 1.11 -0.10
N GLU A 243 -8.68 1.32 -1.07
CA GLU A 243 -9.79 2.27 -0.99
C GLU A 243 -10.95 1.65 -0.18
N GLU A 244 -11.26 2.27 0.96
CA GLU A 244 -12.13 1.71 2.01
C GLU A 244 -13.57 1.47 1.55
N MET A 245 -14.08 2.32 0.65
CA MET A 245 -15.47 2.22 0.19
C MET A 245 -15.69 1.17 -0.90
N SER A 246 -14.67 0.90 -1.72
CA SER A 246 -14.77 0.03 -2.88
C SER A 246 -14.10 -1.34 -2.68
N ASN A 247 -13.28 -1.48 -1.62
CA ASN A 247 -12.36 -2.62 -1.42
C ASN A 247 -11.49 -2.87 -2.65
N THR A 248 -11.15 -1.80 -3.39
CA THR A 248 -10.23 -1.86 -4.51
C THR A 248 -8.87 -1.32 -4.09
N TRP A 249 -7.83 -1.73 -4.79
CA TRP A 249 -6.49 -1.19 -4.58
C TRP A 249 -6.17 -0.21 -5.69
N VAL A 250 -5.77 0.98 -5.30
CA VAL A 250 -5.39 2.06 -6.22
C VAL A 250 -3.91 2.33 -6.11
N MET A 251 -3.26 2.61 -7.23
CA MET A 251 -1.87 3.05 -7.24
C MET A 251 -1.81 4.49 -6.73
N VAL A 252 -1.02 4.73 -5.69
CA VAL A 252 -0.87 6.07 -5.08
C VAL A 252 0.47 6.71 -5.41
N SER A 253 1.49 5.91 -5.77
CA SER A 253 2.80 6.44 -6.16
C SER A 253 3.64 5.45 -6.94
N GLU A 254 4.60 5.98 -7.69
CA GLU A 254 5.63 5.23 -8.39
C GLU A 254 7.00 5.83 -8.14
N PHE A 255 8.00 4.96 -8.03
CA PHE A 255 9.39 5.31 -7.79
C PHE A 255 10.28 4.59 -8.80
N TYR A 256 11.33 5.24 -9.25
CA TYR A 256 12.11 4.78 -10.40
C TYR A 256 13.60 4.77 -10.10
N GLY A 257 14.30 3.77 -10.65
CA GLY A 257 15.75 3.74 -10.69
C GLY A 257 16.32 4.82 -11.61
N GLU A 258 17.54 5.26 -11.33
CA GLU A 258 18.19 6.36 -12.06
C GLU A 258 18.97 5.88 -13.29
N GLY A 259 19.46 4.63 -13.29
CA GLY A 259 20.36 4.10 -14.31
C GLY A 259 20.06 2.67 -14.73
N SER A 260 20.54 2.30 -15.93
CA SER A 260 20.40 0.95 -16.46
C SER A 260 21.17 -0.06 -15.61
N GLY A 261 20.50 -1.15 -15.25
CA GLY A 261 21.06 -2.27 -14.50
C GLY A 261 21.11 -2.05 -12.99
N ASP A 262 20.56 -0.94 -12.48
CA ASP A 262 20.53 -0.61 -11.05
C ASP A 262 19.71 -1.59 -10.22
N LEU A 263 18.70 -2.21 -10.84
CA LEU A 263 17.70 -3.07 -10.22
C LEU A 263 16.98 -2.36 -9.05
N PHE A 264 16.59 -1.11 -9.25
CA PHE A 264 15.82 -0.38 -8.26
C PHE A 264 14.52 -1.12 -7.94
N GLY A 265 14.22 -1.31 -6.65
CA GLY A 265 13.11 -2.13 -6.21
C GLY A 265 13.44 -3.61 -6.07
N ALA A 266 14.72 -3.99 -6.06
CA ALA A 266 15.13 -5.36 -5.69
C ALA A 266 14.88 -5.69 -4.21
N ALA A 267 14.78 -4.65 -3.36
CA ALA A 267 14.35 -4.75 -1.98
C ALA A 267 13.47 -3.55 -1.63
N VAL A 268 12.40 -3.77 -0.89
CA VAL A 268 11.47 -2.74 -0.41
C VAL A 268 11.11 -2.97 1.05
N SER A 269 10.89 -1.90 1.81
CA SER A 269 10.34 -1.96 3.17
C SER A 269 9.42 -0.77 3.41
N LEU A 270 8.29 -1.01 4.06
CA LEU A 270 7.38 0.03 4.53
C LEU A 270 7.50 0.21 6.04
N SER A 271 7.26 1.43 6.54
CA SER A 271 7.02 1.62 7.97
C SER A 271 5.66 1.03 8.38
N PRO A 272 5.43 0.78 9.68
CA PRO A 272 4.16 0.25 10.17
C PRO A 272 2.95 1.06 9.68
N GLU A 273 3.04 2.39 9.70
CA GLU A 273 1.98 3.30 9.24
C GLU A 273 1.95 3.44 7.70
N GLY A 274 2.90 2.85 6.98
CA GLY A 274 3.05 2.96 5.53
C GLY A 274 3.33 4.38 5.03
N THR A 275 3.92 5.24 5.87
CA THR A 275 4.26 6.64 5.56
C THR A 275 5.73 6.84 5.17
N TRP A 276 6.56 5.81 5.38
CA TRP A 276 7.92 5.73 4.87
C TRP A 276 8.11 4.49 4.02
N LEU A 277 8.90 4.63 2.97
CA LEU A 277 9.30 3.56 2.06
C LEU A 277 10.82 3.59 1.92
N ALA A 278 11.47 2.46 2.19
CA ALA A 278 12.86 2.23 1.83
C ALA A 278 12.94 1.38 0.56
N VAL A 279 13.83 1.72 -0.36
CA VAL A 279 14.04 0.99 -1.62
C VAL A 279 15.53 0.75 -1.86
N GLY A 280 15.89 -0.48 -2.24
CA GLY A 280 17.25 -0.84 -2.64
C GLY A 280 17.44 -0.87 -4.16
N ALA A 281 18.61 -0.41 -4.60
CA ALA A 281 19.14 -0.56 -5.95
C ALA A 281 20.57 -1.15 -5.85
N PRO A 282 20.72 -2.48 -5.73
CA PRO A 282 21.97 -3.13 -5.33
C PRO A 282 23.11 -2.93 -6.34
N TYR A 283 22.79 -2.59 -7.60
CA TYR A 283 23.79 -2.42 -8.66
C TYR A 283 23.88 -0.99 -9.15
N TYR A 284 23.31 -0.04 -8.40
CA TYR A 284 23.47 1.38 -8.64
C TYR A 284 24.92 1.73 -8.95
N THR A 285 25.12 2.43 -10.05
CA THR A 285 26.43 2.86 -10.54
C THR A 285 26.42 4.36 -10.72
N ARG A 286 27.43 5.03 -10.14
CA ARG A 286 27.63 6.48 -10.34
C ARG A 286 29.08 6.74 -10.69
N ASN A 287 29.28 7.48 -11.79
CA ASN A 287 30.60 7.74 -12.35
C ASN A 287 31.33 6.41 -12.64
N GLU A 288 32.59 6.28 -12.22
CA GLU A 288 33.43 5.09 -12.47
C GLU A 288 33.28 3.99 -11.41
N VAL A 289 32.50 4.23 -10.33
CA VAL A 289 32.29 3.22 -9.28
C VAL A 289 31.10 2.33 -9.67
N LYS A 290 31.42 1.19 -10.29
CA LYS A 290 30.43 0.22 -10.76
C LYS A 290 29.84 -0.57 -9.59
N ARG A 291 28.52 -0.70 -9.59
CA ARG A 291 27.76 -1.56 -8.66
C ARG A 291 28.06 -1.26 -7.18
N SER A 292 28.17 0.01 -6.82
CA SER A 292 28.31 0.42 -5.41
C SER A 292 27.06 0.13 -4.60
N GLY A 293 25.91 0.07 -5.30
CA GLY A 293 24.62 -0.04 -4.66
C GLY A 293 24.18 1.28 -4.03
N SER A 294 22.87 1.40 -3.81
CA SER A 294 22.26 2.55 -3.17
C SER A 294 20.95 2.14 -2.51
N ALA A 295 20.61 2.82 -1.41
CA ALA A 295 19.33 2.72 -0.74
C ALA A 295 18.67 4.10 -0.66
N TYR A 296 17.37 4.13 -0.93
CA TYR A 296 16.57 5.34 -1.01
C TYR A 296 15.52 5.30 0.09
N ALA A 297 15.23 6.45 0.69
CA ALA A 297 14.12 6.61 1.62
C ALA A 297 13.15 7.63 1.05
N TYR A 298 11.87 7.29 1.03
CA TYR A 298 10.78 8.17 0.63
C TYR A 298 9.82 8.34 1.82
N ARG A 299 9.24 9.52 1.92
CA ARG A 299 8.24 9.85 2.94
C ARG A 299 7.02 10.47 2.28
N GLU A 300 5.84 10.09 2.76
CA GLU A 300 4.60 10.78 2.45
C GLU A 300 4.55 12.14 3.16
N VAL A 301 4.45 13.22 2.39
CA VAL A 301 4.43 14.61 2.92
C VAL A 301 3.01 15.19 2.95
N SER A 302 2.13 14.67 2.12
CA SER A 302 0.67 14.85 2.17
C SER A 302 0.01 13.65 1.50
N GLU A 303 -1.30 13.52 1.57
CA GLU A 303 -2.04 12.37 1.03
C GLU A 303 -1.60 12.00 -0.39
N SER A 304 -1.05 10.79 -0.55
CA SER A 304 -0.51 10.26 -1.81
C SER A 304 0.63 11.08 -2.47
N VAL A 305 1.18 12.07 -1.77
CA VAL A 305 2.34 12.86 -2.23
C VAL A 305 3.57 12.38 -1.50
N TRP A 306 4.50 11.80 -2.27
CA TRP A 306 5.74 11.22 -1.77
C TRP A 306 6.95 12.03 -2.20
N GLN A 307 7.89 12.19 -1.28
CA GLN A 307 9.15 12.86 -1.54
C GLN A 307 10.31 12.00 -1.06
N GLN A 308 11.40 11.99 -1.82
CA GLN A 308 12.65 11.39 -1.33
C GLN A 308 13.16 12.18 -0.12
N SER A 309 13.44 11.46 0.97
CA SER A 309 13.98 12.03 2.20
C SER A 309 15.50 11.99 2.15
N GLY A 310 16.11 13.15 1.90
CA GLY A 310 17.56 13.29 1.83
C GLY A 310 18.19 12.66 0.59
N ASN A 311 19.52 12.53 0.62
CA ASN A 311 20.29 11.90 -0.46
C ASN A 311 20.21 10.37 -0.37
N PRO A 312 20.35 9.65 -1.48
CA PRO A 312 20.47 8.19 -1.45
C PRO A 312 21.65 7.76 -0.57
N MET A 313 21.44 6.74 0.26
CA MET A 313 22.45 6.10 1.10
C MET A 313 23.27 5.16 0.23
N ARG A 314 24.50 5.57 -0.09
CA ARG A 314 25.38 4.84 -1.02
C ARG A 314 26.27 3.86 -0.26
N GLY A 315 26.51 2.71 -0.87
CA GLY A 315 27.49 1.72 -0.40
C GLY A 315 28.94 2.13 -0.68
#